data_AF-A0A660V5W8-F1
#
_entry.id   AF-A0A660V5W8-F1
#
_cell.length_a   1.000
_cell.length_b   1.000
_cell.length_c   1.000
_cell.angle_alpha   90.00
_cell.angle_beta   90.00
_cell.angle_gamma   90.00
#
_symmetry.space_group_name_H-M   'P 1'
#
loop_
_entity.id
_entity.type
_entity.pdbx_description
1 polymer ?
#
loop_
_entity_poly.entity_id
_entity_poly.type
_entity_poly.pdbx_seq_one_letter_code
_entity_poly.pdbx_strand_id
1 'polypeptide(L)'
;KIRKEALRRAEESGIIFIDELDKVAGREKGAGPDVSREGVQRDLLPILEGTTVLTRHGPIRTDHILFIGAGAFNVAKPSDLIPELQGRFPIRVELQPLGEDEFYRIITEPENALTKQYAALLHTEGVRVEFQDDALREVARIAAEINRKTENIGARRLYTVFEKLLEDLLFEAPDMPGAKVTITADYVRQRLEEIAKDTDVSRYIL
;
A
#
# COMPACT_ATOMS: atom_id res chain seq x y z
N LYS A 1 2.02 -14.10 -33.35
CA LYS A 1 3.06 -13.10 -33.00
C LYS A 1 2.90 -12.61 -31.57
N ILE A 2 1.77 -12.01 -31.19
CA ILE A 2 1.50 -11.48 -29.83
C ILE A 2 1.65 -12.55 -28.74
N ARG A 3 1.03 -13.74 -28.92
CA ARG A 3 1.11 -14.84 -27.94
C ARG A 3 2.55 -15.28 -27.63
N LYS A 4 3.40 -15.40 -28.66
CA LYS A 4 4.81 -15.77 -28.50
C LYS A 4 5.59 -14.69 -27.75
N GLU A 5 5.33 -13.43 -28.05
CA GLU A 5 5.96 -12.30 -27.35
C GLU A 5 5.51 -12.19 -25.89
N ALA A 6 4.23 -12.46 -25.59
CA ALA A 6 3.72 -12.46 -24.23
C ALA A 6 4.39 -13.54 -23.37
N LEU A 7 4.54 -14.77 -23.90
CA LEU A 7 5.29 -15.84 -23.22
C LEU A 7 6.74 -15.41 -22.97
N ARG A 8 7.42 -14.88 -24.00
CA ARG A 8 8.81 -14.41 -23.86
C ARG A 8 8.95 -13.34 -22.78
N ARG A 9 8.07 -12.34 -22.75
CA ARG A 9 8.09 -11.28 -21.74
C ARG A 9 7.82 -11.80 -20.32
N ALA A 10 6.92 -12.77 -20.18
CA ALA A 10 6.66 -13.39 -18.89
C ALA A 10 7.89 -14.17 -18.39
N GLU A 11 8.58 -14.91 -19.27
CA GLU A 11 9.80 -15.65 -18.91
C GLU A 11 10.98 -14.71 -18.60
N GLU A 12 11.23 -13.69 -19.43
CA GLU A 12 12.47 -12.88 -19.38
C GLU A 12 12.35 -11.60 -18.54
N SER A 13 11.14 -11.14 -18.25
CA SER A 13 10.91 -9.86 -17.56
C SER A 13 9.73 -9.92 -16.59
N GLY A 14 9.24 -11.12 -16.29
CA GLY A 14 8.20 -11.33 -15.30
C GLY A 14 8.66 -10.92 -13.91
N ILE A 15 7.77 -10.29 -13.16
CA ILE A 15 7.97 -9.97 -11.75
C ILE A 15 6.80 -10.57 -10.97
N ILE A 16 7.09 -11.33 -9.94
CA ILE A 16 6.11 -11.87 -9.00
C ILE A 16 6.37 -11.26 -7.62
N PHE A 17 5.38 -10.54 -7.10
CA PHE A 17 5.39 -9.99 -5.75
C PHE A 17 4.58 -10.91 -4.83
N ILE A 18 5.24 -11.47 -3.82
CA ILE A 18 4.64 -12.33 -2.80
C ILE A 18 4.50 -11.48 -1.53
N ASP A 19 3.31 -10.97 -1.30
CA ASP A 19 2.99 -10.21 -0.09
C ASP A 19 2.78 -11.15 1.12
N GLU A 20 2.95 -10.62 2.32
CA GLU A 20 2.74 -11.33 3.59
C GLU A 20 3.50 -12.67 3.71
N LEU A 21 4.71 -12.77 3.13
CA LEU A 21 5.57 -13.95 3.18
C LEU A 21 5.92 -14.36 4.63
N ASP A 22 5.88 -13.42 5.58
CA ASP A 22 6.10 -13.69 6.99
C ASP A 22 5.01 -14.57 7.62
N LYS A 23 3.80 -14.62 7.05
CA LYS A 23 2.71 -15.49 7.54
C LYS A 23 3.00 -16.97 7.36
N VAL A 24 3.81 -17.33 6.37
CA VAL A 24 4.21 -18.73 6.14
C VAL A 24 5.53 -19.09 6.82
N ALA A 25 6.27 -18.14 7.38
CA ALA A 25 7.59 -18.34 7.98
C ALA A 25 7.57 -18.97 9.39
N GLY A 26 6.44 -19.07 10.07
CA GLY A 26 6.41 -19.49 11.49
C GLY A 26 6.30 -21.00 11.74
N ARG A 27 6.85 -21.47 12.87
CA ARG A 27 6.54 -22.77 13.50
C ARG A 27 5.36 -22.60 14.47
N GLU A 28 4.35 -23.46 14.41
CA GLU A 28 3.30 -23.47 15.43
C GLU A 28 3.86 -24.04 16.74
N LYS A 29 3.55 -23.39 17.88
CA LYS A 29 3.94 -23.88 19.22
C LYS A 29 2.93 -24.89 19.81
N GLY A 30 2.06 -25.49 19.00
CA GLY A 30 0.99 -26.37 19.46
C GLY A 30 0.85 -27.63 18.60
N ALA A 31 0.46 -28.75 19.24
CA ALA A 31 0.26 -30.06 18.61
C ALA A 31 -1.04 -30.10 17.76
N GLY A 32 -1.12 -29.25 16.74
CA GLY A 32 -2.12 -29.26 15.67
C GLY A 32 -1.43 -29.58 14.32
N PRO A 33 -2.17 -29.74 13.22
CA PRO A 33 -1.61 -30.21 11.95
C PRO A 33 -0.61 -29.20 11.36
N ASP A 34 0.67 -29.41 11.68
CA ASP A 34 1.89 -28.66 11.32
C ASP A 34 2.14 -28.47 9.80
N VAL A 35 1.27 -29.00 8.94
CA VAL A 35 1.59 -29.25 7.53
C VAL A 35 1.29 -28.04 6.62
N SER A 36 0.49 -27.07 7.08
CA SER A 36 -0.07 -26.04 6.18
C SER A 36 0.96 -24.97 5.77
N ARG A 37 1.73 -24.40 6.71
CA ARG A 37 2.61 -23.24 6.40
C ARG A 37 3.92 -23.64 5.74
N GLU A 38 4.57 -24.68 6.23
CA GLU A 38 5.76 -25.24 5.58
C GLU A 38 5.41 -25.87 4.23
N GLY A 39 4.23 -26.48 4.11
CA GLY A 39 3.70 -26.98 2.84
C GLY A 39 3.63 -25.89 1.77
N VAL A 40 3.08 -24.72 2.11
CA VAL A 40 3.04 -23.57 1.17
C VAL A 40 4.45 -23.13 0.75
N GLN A 41 5.41 -23.10 1.68
CA GLN A 41 6.80 -22.77 1.33
C GLN A 41 7.39 -23.81 0.36
N ARG A 42 7.18 -25.10 0.62
CA ARG A 42 7.66 -26.20 -0.24
C ARG A 42 7.00 -26.17 -1.62
N ASP A 43 5.72 -25.83 -1.70
CA ASP A 43 4.99 -25.71 -2.96
C ASP A 43 5.45 -24.50 -3.78
N LEU A 44 5.96 -23.44 -3.13
CA LEU A 44 6.56 -22.28 -3.81
C LEU A 44 7.96 -22.58 -4.37
N LEU A 45 8.72 -23.51 -3.77
CA LEU A 45 10.10 -23.78 -4.17
C LEU A 45 10.24 -24.09 -5.67
N PRO A 46 9.49 -25.03 -6.29
CA PRO A 46 9.67 -25.33 -7.71
C PRO A 46 9.53 -24.12 -8.62
N ILE A 47 8.67 -23.16 -8.24
CA ILE A 47 8.44 -21.94 -9.01
C ILE A 47 9.65 -21.00 -8.90
N LEU A 48 10.23 -20.86 -7.71
CA LEU A 48 11.44 -20.07 -7.44
C LEU A 48 12.72 -20.71 -7.99
N GLU A 49 12.79 -22.04 -8.04
CA GLU A 49 13.95 -22.79 -8.52
C GLU A 49 14.04 -22.88 -10.05
N GLY A 50 12.92 -22.64 -10.73
CA GLY A 50 12.79 -22.81 -12.17
C GLY A 50 11.99 -24.07 -12.50
N THR A 51 10.77 -23.88 -12.98
CA THR A 51 9.92 -24.96 -13.49
C THR A 51 9.17 -24.51 -14.73
N THR A 52 8.62 -25.48 -15.46
CA THR A 52 7.73 -25.20 -16.60
C THR A 52 6.27 -25.29 -16.15
N VAL A 53 5.58 -24.15 -16.14
CA VAL A 53 4.15 -24.06 -15.84
C VAL A 53 3.34 -24.02 -17.13
N LEU A 54 2.37 -24.93 -17.26
CA LEU A 54 1.45 -24.94 -18.40
C LEU A 54 0.36 -23.88 -18.20
N THR A 55 0.23 -22.97 -19.16
CA THR A 55 -0.86 -21.99 -19.19
C THR A 55 -1.74 -22.18 -20.42
N ARG A 56 -2.92 -21.54 -20.45
CA ARG A 56 -3.77 -21.46 -21.66
C ARG A 56 -3.02 -20.89 -22.89
N HIS A 57 -1.95 -20.13 -22.65
CA HIS A 57 -1.14 -19.50 -23.68
C HIS A 57 0.10 -20.32 -24.06
N GLY A 58 0.35 -21.46 -23.42
CA GLY A 58 1.52 -22.30 -23.64
C GLY A 58 2.38 -22.45 -22.38
N PRO A 59 3.45 -23.24 -22.46
CA PRO A 59 4.40 -23.41 -21.36
C PRO A 59 5.14 -22.10 -21.06
N ILE A 60 5.40 -21.83 -19.78
CA ILE A 60 6.22 -20.73 -19.27
C ILE A 60 7.26 -21.32 -18.34
N ARG A 61 8.54 -20.99 -18.56
CA ARG A 61 9.66 -21.29 -17.66
C ARG A 61 9.88 -20.16 -16.65
N THR A 62 10.04 -20.50 -15.38
CA THR A 62 10.14 -19.51 -14.29
C THR A 62 11.57 -19.11 -13.93
N ASP A 63 12.57 -19.69 -14.60
CA ASP A 63 14.02 -19.56 -14.31
C ASP A 63 14.53 -18.11 -14.22
N HIS A 64 13.89 -17.17 -14.93
CA HIS A 64 14.33 -15.77 -15.02
C HIS A 64 13.29 -14.77 -14.50
N ILE A 65 12.23 -15.26 -13.85
CA ILE A 65 11.24 -14.39 -13.21
C ILE A 65 11.85 -13.81 -11.94
N LEU A 66 11.72 -12.49 -11.76
CA LEU A 66 12.13 -11.83 -10.53
C LEU A 66 11.06 -12.03 -9.45
N PHE A 67 11.46 -12.57 -8.30
CA PHE A 67 10.58 -12.71 -7.13
C PHE A 67 10.92 -11.65 -6.09
N ILE A 68 9.89 -10.99 -5.58
CA ILE A 68 9.98 -10.03 -4.47
C ILE A 68 9.08 -10.55 -3.36
N GLY A 69 9.68 -11.00 -2.27
CA GLY A 69 8.96 -11.38 -1.05
C GLY A 69 8.88 -10.20 -0.10
N ALA A 70 7.68 -9.85 0.34
CA ALA A 70 7.45 -8.82 1.34
C ALA A 70 6.74 -9.40 2.56
N GLY A 71 6.94 -8.77 3.71
CA GLY A 71 6.32 -9.18 4.97
C GLY A 71 6.72 -8.23 6.08
N ALA A 72 5.87 -8.11 7.11
CA ALA A 72 6.15 -7.25 8.26
C ALA A 72 7.18 -7.91 9.20
N PHE A 73 7.21 -9.24 9.28
CA PHE A 73 8.14 -10.01 10.12
C PHE A 73 8.10 -9.57 11.61
N ASN A 74 6.92 -9.19 12.09
CA ASN A 74 6.70 -8.79 13.49
C ASN A 74 6.71 -10.00 14.45
N VAL A 75 6.17 -11.13 14.01
CA VAL A 75 5.99 -12.36 14.81
C VAL A 75 6.87 -13.53 14.36
N ALA A 76 7.42 -13.44 13.15
CA ALA A 76 8.31 -14.41 12.54
C ALA A 76 9.55 -13.68 12.02
N LYS A 77 10.66 -14.37 11.88
CA LYS A 77 11.89 -13.84 11.30
C LYS A 77 12.14 -14.47 9.93
N PRO A 78 12.88 -13.81 9.03
CA PRO A 78 13.31 -14.43 7.78
C PRO A 78 14.08 -15.75 7.98
N SER A 79 14.75 -15.93 9.13
CA SER A 79 15.43 -17.17 9.52
C SER A 79 14.49 -18.34 9.78
N ASP A 80 13.20 -18.08 9.97
CA ASP A 80 12.20 -19.10 10.28
C ASP A 80 11.62 -19.74 8.99
N LEU A 81 11.87 -19.13 7.82
CA LEU A 81 11.63 -19.77 6.51
C LEU A 81 12.51 -21.02 6.36
N ILE A 82 12.07 -21.99 5.54
CA ILE A 82 12.87 -23.18 5.26
C ILE A 82 14.22 -22.80 4.60
N PRO A 83 15.32 -23.51 4.89
CA PRO A 83 16.65 -23.17 4.38
C PRO A 83 16.72 -22.99 2.86
N GLU A 84 16.00 -23.83 2.13
CA GLU A 84 15.90 -23.80 0.66
C GLU A 84 15.32 -22.47 0.17
N LEU A 85 14.26 -21.98 0.84
CA LEU A 85 13.58 -20.74 0.48
C LEU A 85 14.43 -19.52 0.84
N GLN A 86 15.14 -19.56 1.98
CA GLN A 86 16.10 -18.52 2.34
C GLN A 86 17.19 -18.35 1.28
N GLY A 87 17.67 -19.46 0.69
CA GLY A 87 18.66 -19.43 -0.39
C GLY A 87 18.17 -18.77 -1.68
N ARG A 88 16.85 -18.69 -1.90
CA ARG A 88 16.22 -18.04 -3.06
C ARG A 88 15.90 -16.56 -2.85
N PHE A 89 16.03 -16.04 -1.63
CA PHE A 89 15.95 -14.61 -1.31
C PHE A 89 17.29 -14.09 -0.77
N PRO A 90 18.34 -14.02 -1.62
CA PRO A 90 19.68 -13.59 -1.19
C PRO A 90 19.78 -12.10 -0.88
N ILE A 91 18.95 -11.28 -1.54
CA ILE A 91 18.90 -9.83 -1.32
C ILE A 91 17.87 -9.55 -0.22
N ARG A 92 18.31 -8.85 0.83
CA ARG A 92 17.45 -8.44 1.95
C ARG A 92 17.53 -6.93 2.08
N VAL A 93 16.38 -6.29 2.19
CA VAL A 93 16.23 -4.85 2.40
C VAL A 93 15.20 -4.62 3.48
N GLU A 94 15.45 -3.65 4.34
CA GLU A 94 14.52 -3.21 5.39
C GLU A 94 14.01 -1.82 5.03
N LEU A 95 12.69 -1.63 5.06
CA LEU A 95 12.06 -0.36 4.79
C LEU A 95 11.78 0.36 6.10
N GLN A 96 11.98 1.67 6.11
CA GLN A 96 11.72 2.50 7.28
C GLN A 96 10.24 2.89 7.39
N PRO A 97 9.70 3.02 8.61
CA PRO A 97 8.35 3.53 8.81
C PRO A 97 8.23 4.98 8.30
N LEU A 98 7.03 5.34 7.86
CA LEU A 98 6.73 6.68 7.35
C LEU A 98 6.29 7.60 8.49
N GLY A 99 6.86 8.81 8.53
CA GLY A 99 6.49 9.88 9.44
C GLY A 99 5.69 10.99 8.75
N GLU A 100 5.62 12.12 9.45
CA GLU A 100 4.92 13.33 8.98
C GLU A 100 5.55 13.89 7.70
N ASP A 101 6.88 14.02 7.66
CA ASP A 101 7.60 14.52 6.49
C ASP A 101 7.40 13.61 5.27
N GLU A 102 7.46 12.28 5.46
CA GLU A 102 7.19 11.34 4.37
C GLU A 102 5.75 11.43 3.86
N PHE A 103 4.77 11.60 4.74
CA PHE A 103 3.38 11.79 4.34
C PHE A 103 3.18 13.09 3.57
N TYR A 104 3.79 14.19 4.00
CA TYR A 104 3.78 15.45 3.25
C TYR A 104 4.34 15.26 1.84
N ARG A 105 5.46 14.54 1.70
CA ARG A 105 6.06 14.23 0.40
C ARG A 105 5.15 13.34 -0.45
N ILE A 106 4.52 12.31 0.13
CA ILE A 106 3.60 11.40 -0.58
C ILE A 106 2.40 12.14 -1.20
N ILE A 107 1.89 13.17 -0.52
CA ILE A 107 0.73 13.93 -1.01
C ILE A 107 1.10 15.10 -1.93
N THR A 108 2.39 15.38 -2.16
CA THR A 108 2.85 16.51 -2.99
C THR A 108 3.71 16.09 -4.18
N GLU A 109 4.72 15.23 -3.96
CA GLU A 109 5.75 14.92 -4.95
C GLU A 109 5.29 13.94 -6.05
N PRO A 110 4.65 12.78 -5.74
CA PRO A 110 4.27 11.80 -6.76
C PRO A 110 3.44 12.41 -7.89
N GLU A 111 3.65 11.92 -9.12
CA GLU A 111 2.92 12.40 -10.31
C GLU A 111 1.41 12.32 -10.12
N ASN A 112 0.95 11.23 -9.49
CA ASN A 112 -0.46 10.98 -9.15
C ASN A 112 -0.70 11.10 -7.63
N ALA A 113 -0.16 12.12 -6.98
CA ALA A 113 -0.45 12.37 -5.55
C ALA A 113 -1.95 12.61 -5.29
N LEU A 114 -2.43 12.29 -4.08
CA LEU A 114 -3.86 12.40 -3.72
C LEU A 114 -4.42 13.81 -3.96
N THR A 115 -3.66 14.85 -3.63
CA THR A 115 -4.04 16.26 -3.88
C THR A 115 -4.32 16.52 -5.36
N LYS A 116 -3.48 16.00 -6.26
CA LYS A 116 -3.63 16.12 -7.71
C LYS A 116 -4.83 15.31 -8.21
N GLN A 117 -5.04 14.11 -7.66
CA GLN A 117 -6.19 13.27 -7.99
C GLN A 117 -7.50 13.95 -7.62
N TYR A 118 -7.65 14.45 -6.38
CA TYR A 118 -8.86 15.12 -5.93
C TYR A 118 -9.10 16.46 -6.64
N ALA A 119 -8.04 17.25 -6.89
CA ALA A 119 -8.17 18.48 -7.66
C ALA A 119 -8.65 18.19 -9.10
N ALA A 120 -8.13 17.13 -9.74
CA ALA A 120 -8.57 16.72 -11.07
C ALA A 120 -10.00 16.16 -11.07
N LEU A 121 -10.38 15.40 -10.03
CA LEU A 121 -11.74 14.88 -9.86
C LEU A 121 -12.75 16.04 -9.71
N LEU A 122 -12.51 16.98 -8.80
CA LEU A 122 -13.41 18.12 -8.60
C LEU A 122 -13.46 19.05 -9.81
N HIS A 123 -12.39 19.09 -10.61
CA HIS A 123 -12.38 19.82 -11.86
C HIS A 123 -13.40 19.30 -12.88
N THR A 124 -13.78 18.01 -12.83
CA THR A 124 -14.82 17.47 -13.74
C THR A 124 -16.19 18.07 -13.46
N GLU A 125 -16.44 18.48 -12.22
CA GLU A 125 -17.64 19.22 -11.78
C GLU A 125 -17.51 20.75 -11.97
N GLY A 126 -16.41 21.21 -12.57
CA GLY A 126 -16.15 22.64 -12.76
C GLY A 126 -15.66 23.37 -11.49
N VAL A 127 -15.33 22.64 -10.42
CA VAL A 127 -14.79 23.20 -9.18
C VAL A 127 -13.26 23.19 -9.22
N ARG A 128 -12.62 24.32 -8.93
CA ARG A 128 -11.15 24.41 -8.82
C ARG A 128 -10.74 24.37 -7.35
N VAL A 129 -9.93 23.38 -6.98
CA VAL A 129 -9.39 23.27 -5.62
C VAL A 129 -7.90 23.57 -5.61
N GLU A 130 -7.49 24.42 -4.67
CA GLU A 130 -6.09 24.72 -4.38
C GLU A 130 -5.78 24.38 -2.93
N PHE A 131 -4.78 23.53 -2.70
CA PHE A 131 -4.30 23.19 -1.37
C PHE A 131 -3.12 24.10 -1.00
N GLN A 132 -3.19 24.76 0.15
CA GLN A 132 -2.06 25.53 0.68
C GLN A 132 -1.02 24.60 1.33
N ASP A 133 0.25 25.02 1.36
CA ASP A 133 1.37 24.24 1.93
C ASP A 133 1.13 23.89 3.40
N ASP A 134 0.63 24.85 4.18
CA ASP A 134 0.29 24.69 5.59
C ASP A 134 -0.86 23.68 5.80
N ALA A 135 -1.86 23.68 4.93
CA ALA A 135 -2.94 22.71 4.94
C ALA A 135 -2.41 21.28 4.71
N LEU A 136 -1.49 21.10 3.77
CA LEU A 136 -0.90 19.80 3.46
C LEU A 136 0.00 19.30 4.58
N ARG A 137 0.76 20.19 5.24
CA ARG A 137 1.52 19.85 6.45
C ARG A 137 0.59 19.43 7.58
N GLU A 138 -0.50 20.15 7.78
CA GLU A 138 -1.48 19.82 8.82
C GLU A 138 -2.14 18.45 8.57
N VAL A 139 -2.48 18.13 7.32
CA VAL A 139 -2.98 16.80 6.93
C VAL A 139 -1.95 15.71 7.25
N ALA A 140 -0.69 15.92 6.87
CA ALA A 140 0.38 14.97 7.13
C ALA A 140 0.60 14.74 8.64
N ARG A 141 0.59 15.82 9.43
CA ARG A 141 0.70 15.78 10.89
C ARG A 141 -0.42 14.97 11.52
N ILE A 142 -1.67 15.26 11.15
CA ILE A 142 -2.86 14.58 11.67
C ILE A 142 -2.83 13.09 11.29
N ALA A 143 -2.53 12.76 10.04
CA ALA A 143 -2.42 11.36 9.61
C ALA A 143 -1.34 10.58 10.39
N ALA A 144 -0.17 11.20 10.60
CA ALA A 144 0.90 10.61 11.41
C ALA A 144 0.50 10.47 12.89
N GLU A 145 -0.23 11.44 13.45
CA GLU A 145 -0.75 11.39 14.81
C GLU A 145 -1.75 10.26 15.01
N ILE A 146 -2.71 10.09 14.08
CA ILE A 146 -3.68 9.00 14.13
C ILE A 146 -2.95 7.66 14.09
N ASN A 147 -2.00 7.46 13.17
CA ASN A 147 -1.21 6.23 13.10
C ASN A 147 -0.41 5.93 14.38
N ARG A 148 -0.03 6.94 15.18
CA ARG A 148 0.61 6.74 16.49
C ARG A 148 -0.37 6.36 17.59
N LYS A 149 -1.60 6.89 17.55
CA LYS A 149 -2.63 6.67 18.59
C LYS A 149 -3.45 5.40 18.35
N THR A 150 -3.66 5.02 17.10
CA THR A 150 -4.45 3.86 16.69
C THR A 150 -3.55 2.81 16.02
N GLU A 151 -4.13 1.94 15.18
CA GLU A 151 -3.37 0.99 14.39
C GLU A 151 -2.61 1.72 13.28
N ASN A 152 -1.29 1.52 13.21
CA ASN A 152 -0.48 2.12 12.15
C ASN A 152 -0.69 1.36 10.83
N ILE A 153 -1.48 1.91 9.93
CA ILE A 153 -1.73 1.37 8.58
C ILE A 153 -0.84 2.02 7.52
N GLY A 154 0.18 2.79 7.93
CA GLY A 154 1.10 3.50 7.06
C GLY A 154 0.43 4.59 6.22
N ALA A 155 0.89 4.76 4.99
CA ALA A 155 0.38 5.78 4.06
C ALA A 155 -1.09 5.58 3.68
N ARG A 156 -1.68 4.40 3.91
CA ARG A 156 -3.11 4.14 3.63
C ARG A 156 -4.02 5.09 4.41
N ARG A 157 -3.57 5.57 5.58
CA ARG A 157 -4.27 6.57 6.41
C ARG A 157 -4.59 7.86 5.65
N LEU A 158 -3.76 8.23 4.67
CA LEU A 158 -3.99 9.45 3.89
C LEU A 158 -5.27 9.38 3.07
N TYR A 159 -5.71 8.20 2.62
CA TYR A 159 -6.96 8.06 1.87
C TYR A 159 -8.18 8.43 2.70
N THR A 160 -8.33 7.80 3.87
CA THR A 160 -9.47 8.07 4.77
C THR A 160 -9.45 9.51 5.30
N VAL A 161 -8.26 10.06 5.58
CA VAL A 161 -8.10 11.46 5.96
C VAL A 161 -8.56 12.42 4.84
N PHE A 162 -8.19 12.17 3.58
CA PHE A 162 -8.63 13.01 2.46
C PHE A 162 -10.12 12.85 2.14
N GLU A 163 -10.65 11.62 2.20
CA GLU A 163 -12.09 11.37 2.03
C GLU A 163 -12.89 12.16 3.06
N LYS A 164 -12.49 12.13 4.33
CA LYS A 164 -13.18 12.87 5.38
C LYS A 164 -12.99 14.38 5.27
N LEU A 165 -11.81 14.83 4.87
CA LEU A 165 -11.50 16.25 4.67
C LEU A 165 -12.38 16.87 3.58
N LEU A 166 -12.61 16.13 2.49
CA LEU A 166 -13.27 16.63 1.29
C LEU A 166 -14.73 16.16 1.16
N GLU A 167 -15.26 15.42 2.14
CA GLU A 167 -16.60 14.80 2.09
C GLU A 167 -17.70 15.78 1.64
N ASP A 168 -17.86 16.89 2.37
CA ASP A 168 -18.85 17.93 2.05
C ASP A 168 -18.59 18.56 0.67
N LEU A 169 -17.32 18.82 0.35
CA LEU A 169 -16.96 19.44 -0.92
C LEU A 169 -17.27 18.52 -2.11
N LEU A 170 -17.02 17.22 -1.97
CA LEU A 170 -17.35 16.20 -2.96
C LEU A 170 -18.86 16.07 -3.15
N PHE A 171 -19.63 16.22 -2.06
CA PHE A 171 -21.08 16.18 -2.10
C PHE A 171 -21.68 17.42 -2.78
N GLU A 172 -21.18 18.61 -2.45
CA GLU A 172 -21.70 19.90 -2.94
C GLU A 172 -21.15 20.29 -4.32
N ALA A 173 -20.07 19.66 -4.80
CA ALA A 173 -19.39 20.04 -6.04
C ALA A 173 -20.30 20.18 -7.27
N PRO A 174 -21.28 19.29 -7.54
CA PRO A 174 -22.18 19.43 -8.70
C PRO A 174 -23.02 20.71 -8.68
N ASP A 175 -23.29 21.25 -7.49
CA ASP A 175 -24.09 22.45 -7.27
C ASP A 175 -23.23 23.73 -7.23
N MET A 176 -21.91 23.61 -7.39
CA MET A 176 -20.94 24.71 -7.30
C MET A 176 -20.09 24.93 -8.58
N PRO A 177 -20.64 24.86 -9.81
CA PRO A 177 -19.84 24.98 -11.02
C PRO A 177 -19.16 26.35 -11.10
N GLY A 178 -17.86 26.34 -11.37
CA GLY A 178 -17.03 27.55 -11.46
C GLY A 178 -16.50 28.05 -10.12
N ALA A 179 -16.83 27.41 -9.00
CA ALA A 179 -16.29 27.75 -7.69
C ALA A 179 -14.78 27.52 -7.62
N LYS A 180 -14.11 28.38 -6.86
CA LYS A 180 -12.71 28.21 -6.48
C LYS A 180 -12.63 28.03 -4.97
N VAL A 181 -12.16 26.86 -4.54
CA VAL A 181 -12.06 26.48 -3.12
C VAL A 181 -10.58 26.38 -2.74
N THR A 182 -10.19 27.10 -1.70
CA THR A 182 -8.84 27.03 -1.15
C THR A 182 -8.88 26.27 0.16
N ILE A 183 -8.13 25.17 0.24
CA ILE A 183 -8.00 24.36 1.44
C ILE A 183 -6.85 24.93 2.28
N THR A 184 -7.19 25.44 3.47
CA THR A 184 -6.27 26.08 4.42
C THR A 184 -6.03 25.18 5.63
N ALA A 185 -5.00 25.46 6.44
CA ALA A 185 -4.79 24.72 7.70
C ALA A 185 -5.99 24.81 8.67
N ASP A 186 -6.72 25.93 8.67
CA ASP A 186 -7.93 26.09 9.49
C ASP A 186 -9.07 25.19 9.00
N TYR A 187 -9.25 25.08 7.68
CA TYR A 187 -10.23 24.15 7.10
C TYR A 187 -9.93 22.70 7.49
N VAL A 188 -8.65 22.31 7.42
CA VAL A 188 -8.20 20.96 7.82
C VAL A 188 -8.49 20.71 9.31
N ARG A 189 -8.15 21.64 10.20
CA ARG A 189 -8.40 21.52 11.64
C ARG A 189 -9.88 21.40 11.97
N GLN A 190 -10.72 22.26 11.40
CA GLN A 190 -12.17 22.22 11.64
C GLN A 190 -12.80 20.88 11.26
N ARG A 191 -12.28 20.20 10.24
CA ARG A 191 -12.85 18.94 9.74
C ARG A 191 -12.28 17.70 10.42
N LEU A 192 -11.02 17.73 10.84
CA LEU A 192 -10.30 16.53 11.25
C LEU A 192 -9.88 16.52 12.73
N GLU A 193 -9.77 17.68 13.39
CA GLU A 193 -9.14 17.76 14.70
C GLU A 193 -9.97 17.10 15.82
N GLU A 194 -11.29 17.18 15.77
CA GLU A 194 -12.16 16.45 16.71
C GLU A 194 -12.05 14.94 16.52
N ILE A 195 -12.03 14.48 15.27
CA ILE A 195 -11.96 13.06 14.93
C ILE A 195 -10.61 12.48 15.37
N ALA A 196 -9.51 13.21 15.15
CA ALA A 196 -8.16 12.79 15.53
C ALA A 196 -7.89 12.79 17.05
N LYS A 197 -8.72 13.51 17.84
CA LYS A 197 -8.65 13.50 19.31
C LYS A 197 -9.38 12.30 19.90
N ASP A 198 -10.47 11.86 19.27
CA ASP A 198 -11.25 10.71 19.71
C ASP A 198 -10.71 9.41 19.10
N THR A 199 -10.13 8.57 19.97
CA THR A 199 -9.50 7.30 19.56
C THR A 199 -10.51 6.26 19.11
N ASP A 200 -11.74 6.28 19.66
CA ASP A 200 -12.79 5.35 19.26
C ASP A 200 -13.38 5.77 17.91
N VAL A 201 -13.71 7.04 17.74
CA VAL A 201 -14.22 7.56 16.45
C VAL A 201 -13.17 7.41 15.36
N SER A 202 -11.90 7.71 15.65
CA SER A 202 -10.80 7.48 14.71
C SER A 202 -10.75 6.03 14.24
N ARG A 203 -10.93 5.03 15.12
CA ARG A 203 -10.88 3.61 14.71
C ARG A 203 -11.98 3.20 13.72
N TYR A 204 -13.14 3.86 13.74
CA TYR A 204 -14.26 3.54 12.86
C TYR A 204 -14.31 4.39 11.60
N ILE A 205 -13.85 5.63 11.66
CA ILE A 205 -13.99 6.61 10.58
C ILE A 205 -12.69 6.81 9.80
N LEU A 206 -11.52 6.75 10.46
CA LEU A 206 -10.23 7.12 9.87
C LEU A 206 -9.24 5.97 9.84
#